data_AF-A0A8D1ZY07-F1
#
_entry.id   AF-A0A8D1ZY07-F1
#
_cell.length_a   1.000
_cell.length_b   1.000
_cell.length_c   1.000
_cell.angle_alpha   90.00
_cell.angle_beta   90.00
_cell.angle_gamma   90.00
#
_symmetry.space_group_name_H-M   'P 1'
#
loop_
_entity.id
_entity.type
_entity.pdbx_description
1 polymer ?
#
loop_
_entity_poly.entity_id
_entity_poly.type
_entity_poly.pdbx_seq_one_letter_code
_entity_poly.pdbx_strand_id
1 'polypeptide(L)'
;MATAMYLEHYLDSIENLPCELQRNFQLMRELDQRTEDKKAEIDILAAEYIATVKTLSPDQRVEHLQKIQSAYSKCKEYSDDKVQLAMQTYEMVDKHIRRLDADLARFEADLKDKMEGSDFESSGGRGLKSKS
;
A
#
# COMPACT_ATOMS: atom_id res chain seq x y z
N MET A 1 26.85 14.17 -13.28
CA MET A 1 27.04 13.95 -11.83
C MET A 1 25.75 14.20 -11.04
N ALA A 2 25.07 15.36 -11.19
CA ALA A 2 23.83 15.63 -10.45
C ALA A 2 22.69 14.61 -10.69
N THR A 3 22.46 14.20 -11.94
CA THR A 3 21.46 13.16 -12.30
C THR A 3 21.69 11.82 -11.62
N ALA A 4 22.94 11.42 -11.40
CA ALA A 4 23.28 10.15 -10.75
C ALA A 4 22.96 10.18 -9.24
N MET A 5 23.24 11.30 -8.56
CA MET A 5 22.94 11.45 -7.13
C MET A 5 21.43 11.48 -6.84
N TYR A 6 20.62 12.09 -7.71
CA TYR A 6 19.16 12.09 -7.56
C TYR A 6 18.56 10.70 -7.76
N LEU A 7 19.09 9.92 -8.71
CA LEU A 7 18.65 8.56 -8.95
C LEU A 7 19.04 7.63 -7.79
N GLU A 8 20.25 7.78 -7.24
CA GLU A 8 20.71 7.05 -6.06
C GLU A 8 19.84 7.36 -4.82
N HIS A 9 19.59 8.65 -4.54
CA HIS A 9 18.71 9.03 -3.42
C HIS A 9 17.28 8.49 -3.59
N TYR A 10 16.78 8.44 -4.83
CA TYR A 10 15.48 7.81 -5.12
C TYR A 10 15.51 6.30 -4.89
N LEU A 11 16.54 5.61 -5.40
CA LEU A 11 16.72 4.16 -5.23
C LEU A 11 16.84 3.77 -3.74
N ASP A 12 17.62 4.53 -2.96
CA ASP A 12 17.71 4.37 -1.50
C ASP A 12 16.35 4.60 -0.83
N SER A 13 15.53 5.53 -1.35
CA SER A 13 14.22 5.83 -0.78
C SER A 13 13.16 4.74 -1.03
N ILE A 14 13.35 3.88 -2.04
CA ILE A 14 12.43 2.79 -2.40
C ILE A 14 13.00 1.40 -2.09
N GLU A 15 14.23 1.28 -1.58
CA GLU A 15 14.92 0.00 -1.39
C GLU A 15 14.09 -1.00 -0.56
N ASN A 16 13.40 -0.52 0.47
CA ASN A 16 12.60 -1.35 1.36
C ASN A 16 11.17 -1.61 0.84
N LEU A 17 10.67 -0.80 -0.09
CA LEU A 17 9.28 -0.83 -0.54
C LEU A 17 8.88 -2.19 -1.16
N PRO A 18 9.68 -2.83 -2.04
CA PRO A 18 9.33 -4.15 -2.57
C PRO A 18 9.22 -5.22 -1.48
N CYS A 19 10.13 -5.22 -0.51
CA CYS A 19 10.15 -6.18 0.59
C CYS A 19 8.91 -5.99 1.50
N GLU A 20 8.59 -4.75 1.85
CA GLU A 20 7.41 -4.41 2.65
C GLU A 20 6.11 -4.75 1.93
N LEU A 21 6.00 -4.45 0.63
CA LEU A 21 4.85 -4.83 -0.19
C LEU A 21 4.67 -6.34 -0.23
N GLN A 22 5.74 -7.09 -0.51
CA GLN A 22 5.68 -8.54 -0.55
C GLN A 22 5.20 -9.12 0.77
N ARG A 23 5.71 -8.61 1.90
CA ARG A 23 5.26 -9.00 3.23
C ARG A 23 3.78 -8.69 3.44
N ASN A 24 3.32 -7.49 3.08
CA ASN A 24 1.93 -7.10 3.26
C ASN A 24 0.97 -7.92 2.39
N PHE A 25 1.33 -8.21 1.13
CA PHE A 25 0.54 -9.09 0.27
C PHE A 25 0.48 -10.52 0.79
N GLN A 26 1.58 -11.04 1.34
CA GLN A 26 1.58 -12.35 1.97
C GLN A 26 0.65 -12.38 3.19
N LEU A 27 0.72 -11.38 4.06
CA LEU A 27 -0.18 -11.25 5.21
C LEU A 27 -1.65 -11.09 4.80
N MET A 28 -1.94 -10.30 3.76
CA MET A 28 -3.30 -10.18 3.22
C MET A 28 -3.83 -11.53 2.71
N ARG A 29 -3.00 -12.32 2.00
CA ARG A 29 -3.39 -13.66 1.54
C ARG A 29 -3.68 -14.62 2.70
N GLU A 30 -2.91 -14.51 3.80
CA GLU A 30 -3.15 -15.31 4.99
C GLU A 30 -4.45 -14.92 5.70
N LEU A 31 -4.76 -13.62 5.80
CA LEU A 31 -6.04 -13.13 6.31
C LEU A 31 -7.21 -13.57 5.42
N ASP A 32 -7.02 -13.57 4.10
CA ASP A 32 -8.02 -14.06 3.15
C ASP A 32 -8.34 -15.51 3.37
N GLN A 33 -7.30 -16.35 3.46
CA GLN A 33 -7.47 -17.78 3.71
C GLN A 33 -8.21 -18.01 5.03
N ARG A 34 -7.79 -17.35 6.12
CA ARG A 34 -8.44 -17.49 7.43
C ARG A 34 -9.90 -17.03 7.43
N THR A 35 -10.20 -16.00 6.64
CA THR A 35 -11.56 -15.48 6.48
C THR A 35 -12.43 -16.49 5.73
N GLU A 36 -11.94 -17.05 4.62
CA GLU A 36 -12.65 -18.07 3.85
C GLU A 36 -12.85 -19.37 4.65
N ASP A 37 -11.84 -19.81 5.41
CA ASP A 37 -11.96 -20.97 6.31
C ASP A 37 -13.07 -20.76 7.35
N LYS A 38 -13.14 -19.55 7.94
CA LYS A 38 -14.21 -19.21 8.90
C LYS A 38 -15.58 -19.09 8.25
N LYS A 39 -15.69 -18.56 7.03
CA LYS A 39 -16.96 -18.57 6.28
C LYS A 39 -17.44 -19.99 6.03
N ALA A 40 -16.56 -20.88 5.58
CA ALA A 40 -16.89 -22.29 5.36
C ALA A 40 -17.34 -22.97 6.67
N GLU A 41 -16.66 -22.71 7.79
CA GLU A 41 -17.08 -23.21 9.10
C GLU A 41 -18.48 -22.69 9.49
N ILE A 42 -18.76 -21.40 9.27
CA ILE A 42 -20.08 -20.80 9.53
C ILE A 42 -21.16 -21.46 8.67
N ASP A 43 -20.89 -21.67 7.38
CA ASP A 43 -21.84 -22.29 6.45
C ASP A 43 -22.18 -23.73 6.88
N ILE A 44 -21.17 -24.50 7.29
CA ILE A 44 -21.35 -25.86 7.82
C ILE A 44 -22.21 -25.82 9.10
N LEU A 45 -21.81 -25.00 10.09
CA LEU A 45 -22.54 -24.89 11.37
C LEU A 45 -23.99 -24.43 11.17
N ALA A 46 -24.23 -23.50 10.24
CA ALA A 46 -25.55 -23.02 9.89
C ALA A 46 -26.40 -24.11 9.22
N ALA A 47 -25.83 -24.85 8.27
CA ALA A 47 -26.51 -25.96 7.60
C ALA A 47 -26.88 -27.07 8.60
N GLU A 48 -25.95 -27.45 9.48
CA GLU A 48 -26.19 -28.42 10.55
C GLU A 48 -27.30 -27.97 11.50
N TYR A 49 -27.26 -26.69 11.92
CA TYR A 49 -28.29 -26.13 12.78
C TYR A 49 -29.67 -26.19 12.12
N ILE A 50 -29.80 -25.76 10.86
CA ILE A 50 -31.08 -25.80 10.13
C ILE A 50 -31.60 -27.24 10.00
N ALA A 51 -30.71 -28.21 9.75
CA ALA A 51 -31.09 -29.61 9.62
C ALA A 51 -31.57 -30.23 10.94
N THR A 52 -30.99 -29.81 12.08
CA THR A 52 -31.20 -30.46 13.39
C THR A 52 -32.08 -29.65 14.35
N VAL A 53 -32.38 -28.38 14.08
CA VAL A 53 -33.06 -27.47 15.02
C VAL A 53 -34.35 -28.04 15.62
N LYS A 54 -35.12 -28.82 14.85
CA LYS A 54 -36.38 -29.42 15.31
C LYS A 54 -36.19 -30.49 16.37
N THR A 55 -35.04 -31.15 16.41
CA THR A 55 -34.72 -32.23 17.36
C THR A 55 -33.88 -31.74 18.55
N LEU A 56 -33.29 -30.55 18.45
CA LEU A 56 -32.48 -29.94 19.52
C LEU A 56 -33.33 -29.36 20.65
N SER A 57 -32.85 -29.52 21.89
CA SER A 57 -33.39 -28.84 23.07
C SER A 57 -33.12 -27.32 23.01
N PRO A 58 -33.85 -26.49 23.77
CA PRO A 58 -33.60 -25.05 23.83
C PRO A 58 -32.14 -24.71 24.18
N ASP A 59 -31.54 -25.40 25.14
CA ASP A 59 -30.16 -25.17 25.56
C ASP A 59 -29.16 -25.52 24.45
N GLN A 60 -29.37 -26.63 23.75
CA GLN A 60 -28.53 -27.02 22.61
C GLN A 60 -28.64 -26.04 21.44
N ARG A 61 -29.83 -25.45 21.22
CA ARG A 61 -30.00 -24.41 20.20
C ARG A 61 -29.19 -23.16 20.55
N VAL A 62 -29.24 -22.73 21.81
CA VAL A 62 -28.44 -21.60 22.28
C VAL A 62 -26.95 -21.88 22.11
N GLU A 63 -26.48 -23.07 22.49
CA GLU A 63 -25.07 -23.46 22.33
C GLU A 63 -24.64 -23.45 20.85
N HIS A 64 -25.45 -23.98 19.94
CA HIS A 64 -25.15 -23.95 18.50
C HIS A 64 -25.09 -22.52 17.96
N LEU A 65 -26.05 -21.67 18.32
CA LEU A 65 -26.07 -20.27 17.91
C LEU A 65 -24.86 -19.50 18.45
N GLN A 66 -24.43 -19.79 19.68
CA GLN A 66 -23.20 -19.21 20.24
C GLN A 66 -21.95 -19.62 19.47
N LYS A 67 -21.85 -20.87 19.01
CA LYS A 67 -20.74 -21.32 18.15
C LYS A 67 -20.71 -20.55 16.82
N ILE A 68 -21.86 -20.44 16.16
CA ILE A 68 -22.00 -19.66 14.91
C ILE A 68 -21.62 -18.19 15.14
N GLN A 69 -22.13 -17.57 16.22
CA GLN A 69 -21.84 -16.18 16.55
C GLN A 69 -20.35 -15.94 16.83
N SER A 70 -19.69 -16.87 17.53
CA SER A 70 -18.25 -16.81 17.79
C SER A 70 -17.43 -16.90 16.50
N ALA A 71 -17.76 -17.87 15.63
CA ALA A 71 -17.11 -18.01 14.33
C ALA A 71 -17.31 -16.76 13.46
N TYR A 72 -18.53 -16.19 13.44
CA TYR A 72 -18.84 -14.96 12.71
C TYR A 72 -18.07 -13.76 13.26
N SER A 73 -17.97 -13.63 14.58
CA SER A 73 -17.20 -12.56 15.22
C SER A 73 -15.72 -12.63 14.83
N LYS A 74 -15.14 -13.84 14.78
CA LYS A 74 -13.76 -14.03 14.35
C LYS A 74 -13.57 -13.79 12.85
N CYS A 75 -14.51 -14.22 12.02
CA CYS A 75 -14.53 -13.92 10.58
C CYS A 75 -14.53 -12.41 10.32
N LYS A 76 -15.33 -11.67 11.09
CA LYS A 76 -15.39 -10.21 11.01
C LYS A 76 -14.08 -9.57 11.43
N GLU A 77 -13.48 -10.02 12.53
CA GLU A 77 -12.16 -9.54 12.98
C GLU A 77 -11.09 -9.69 11.89
N TYR A 78 -10.98 -10.86 11.25
CA TYR A 78 -10.05 -11.06 10.13
C TYR A 78 -10.36 -10.16 8.93
N SER A 79 -11.64 -9.91 8.66
CA SER A 79 -12.06 -9.01 7.58
C SER A 79 -11.68 -7.56 7.87
N ASP A 80 -11.85 -7.11 9.12
CA ASP A 80 -11.46 -5.78 9.57
C ASP A 80 -9.93 -5.60 9.52
N ASP A 81 -9.17 -6.59 10.01
CA ASP A 81 -7.69 -6.62 9.91
C ASP A 81 -7.21 -6.54 8.46
N LYS A 82 -7.87 -7.27 7.55
CA LYS A 82 -7.56 -7.23 6.11
C LYS A 82 -7.75 -5.82 5.55
N VAL A 83 -8.85 -5.15 5.88
CA VAL A 83 -9.12 -3.77 5.44
C VAL A 83 -8.05 -2.82 5.96
N GLN A 84 -7.68 -2.93 7.24
CA GLN A 84 -6.62 -2.10 7.83
C GLN A 84 -5.27 -2.32 7.14
N LEU A 85 -4.90 -3.58 6.88
CA LEU A 85 -3.66 -3.90 6.19
C LEU A 85 -3.65 -3.35 4.75
N ALA A 86 -4.77 -3.43 4.04
CA ALA A 86 -4.92 -2.88 2.70
C ALA A 86 -4.78 -1.34 2.71
N MET A 87 -5.40 -0.65 3.68
CA MET A 87 -5.25 0.80 3.86
C MET A 87 -3.79 1.19 4.13
N GLN A 88 -3.12 0.53 5.08
CA GLN A 88 -1.71 0.80 5.38
C GLN A 88 -0.81 0.56 4.17
N THR A 89 -1.06 -0.51 3.42
CA THR A 89 -0.30 -0.83 2.21
C THR A 89 -0.50 0.24 1.14
N TYR A 90 -1.73 0.72 0.97
CA TYR A 90 -2.05 1.81 0.04
C TYR A 90 -1.37 3.12 0.45
N GLU A 91 -1.47 3.53 1.71
CA GLU A 91 -0.86 4.75 2.23
C GLU A 91 0.67 4.73 2.11
N MET A 92 1.29 3.57 2.36
CA MET A 92 2.72 3.37 2.15
C MET A 92 3.10 3.64 0.69
N VAL A 93 2.39 3.03 -0.27
CA VAL A 93 2.65 3.23 -1.70
C VAL A 93 2.42 4.69 -2.11
N ASP A 94 1.31 5.30 -1.68
CA ASP A 94 0.99 6.71 -1.95
C ASP A 94 2.09 7.66 -1.46
N LYS A 95 2.65 7.39 -0.28
CA LYS A 95 3.79 8.14 0.26
C LYS A 95 5.01 8.08 -0.66
N HIS A 96 5.31 6.92 -1.26
CA HIS A 96 6.42 6.79 -2.21
C HIS A 96 6.13 7.48 -3.54
N ILE A 97 4.89 7.42 -4.04
CA ILE A 97 4.46 8.15 -5.24
C ILE A 97 4.67 9.66 -5.05
N ARG A 98 4.14 10.23 -3.96
CA ARG A 98 4.29 11.68 -3.67
C ARG A 98 5.74 12.11 -3.52
N ARG A 99 6.59 11.25 -2.96
CA ARG A 99 8.02 11.53 -2.83
C ARG A 99 8.69 11.58 -4.20
N LEU A 100 8.39 10.61 -5.07
CA LEU A 100 8.88 10.57 -6.44
C LEU A 100 8.44 11.83 -7.19
N ASP A 101 7.17 12.21 -7.11
CA ASP A 101 6.64 13.41 -7.78
C ASP A 101 7.37 14.69 -7.31
N ALA A 102 7.64 14.81 -6.01
CA ALA A 102 8.37 15.95 -5.45
C ALA A 102 9.84 15.99 -5.90
N ASP A 103 10.50 14.83 -5.94
CA ASP A 103 11.89 14.71 -6.40
C ASP A 103 12.02 15.00 -7.90
N LEU A 104 11.05 14.54 -8.71
CA LEU A 104 10.95 14.86 -10.14
C LEU A 104 10.74 16.35 -10.38
N ALA A 105 9.81 17.00 -9.66
CA ALA A 105 9.56 18.43 -9.81
C ALA A 105 10.80 19.29 -9.46
N ARG A 106 11.54 18.90 -8.42
CA ARG A 106 12.83 19.54 -8.08
C ARG A 106 13.87 19.34 -9.16
N PHE A 107 13.96 18.12 -9.69
CA PHE A 107 14.89 17.81 -10.77
C PHE A 107 14.61 18.65 -12.03
N GLU A 108 13.34 18.79 -12.42
CA GLU A 108 12.94 19.63 -13.55
C GLU A 108 13.27 21.11 -13.33
N ALA A 109 13.05 21.63 -12.12
CA ALA A 109 13.39 23.00 -11.77
C ALA A 109 14.91 23.26 -11.85
N ASP A 110 15.73 22.37 -11.28
CA ASP A 110 17.19 22.46 -11.32
C ASP A 110 17.73 22.37 -12.76
N LEU A 111 17.09 21.56 -13.62
CA LEU A 111 17.47 21.42 -15.03
C LEU A 111 17.20 22.72 -15.80
N LYS A 112 16.04 23.33 -15.56
CA LYS A 112 15.62 24.58 -16.18
C LYS A 112 16.53 25.75 -15.77
N ASP A 113 16.85 25.86 -14.48
CA ASP A 113 17.73 26.91 -13.94
C ASP A 113 19.15 26.81 -14.54
N LYS A 114 19.69 25.59 -14.72
CA LYS A 114 20.98 25.38 -15.41
C LYS A 114 20.96 25.75 -16.88
N MET A 115 19.85 25.52 -17.59
CA MET A 115 19.69 25.95 -18.97
C MET A 115 19.63 27.48 -19.07
N GLU A 116 18.82 28.14 -18.25
CA GLU A 116 18.67 29.60 -18.24
C GLU A 116 19.94 30.33 -17.79
N GLY A 117 20.72 29.76 -16.86
CA GLY A 117 22.02 30.30 -16.45
C GLY A 117 23.10 30.21 -17.54
N SER A 118 23.02 29.25 -18.45
CA SER A 118 24.02 29.06 -19.52
C SER A 118 23.88 30.06 -20.68
N ASP A 119 22.68 30.62 -20.89
CA ASP A 119 22.44 31.65 -21.92
C ASP A 119 23.00 33.03 -21.51
N PHE A 120 23.21 33.28 -20.21
CA PHE A 120 23.75 34.56 -19.73
C PHE A 120 25.28 34.68 -19.91
N GLU A 121 26.02 33.57 -19.88
CA GLU A 121 27.48 33.59 -20.09
C GLU A 121 27.90 33.68 -21.57
N SER A 122 27.02 33.36 -22.52
CA SER A 122 27.35 33.41 -23.96
C SER A 122 27.22 34.81 -24.60
N SER A 123 26.51 35.75 -23.95
CA SER A 123 26.23 37.09 -24.52
C SER A 123 27.20 38.20 -24.09
N GLY A 124 28.20 37.92 -23.25
CA GLY A 124 29.12 38.94 -22.69
C GLY A 124 30.35 39.32 -23.51
N GLY A 125 30.58 38.69 -24.67
CA GLY A 125 31.91 38.68 -25.32
C GLY A 125 32.02 39.26 -26.73
N ARG A 126 31.34 40.36 -27.09
CA ARG A 126 31.60 41.03 -28.39
C ARG A 126 31.42 42.56 -28.32
N GLY A 127 32.29 43.21 -27.55
CA GLY A 127 32.40 44.68 -27.47
C GLY A 127 33.73 45.21 -28.00
N LEU A 128 33.75 45.53 -29.31
CA LEU A 128 34.47 46.64 -29.96
C LEU A 128 35.84 47.10 -29.39
N LYS A 129 36.91 46.91 -30.17
CA LYS A 129 38.00 47.89 -30.24
C LYS A 129 38.43 48.13 -31.69
N SER A 130 37.92 49.23 -32.24
CA SER A 130 38.45 49.94 -33.41
C SER A 130 39.63 50.84 -33.02
N LYS A 131 40.51 51.11 -34.00
CA LYS A 131 41.63 52.08 -34.03
C LYS A 131 42.90 51.59 -33.31
N SER A 132 44.09 51.66 -33.89
CA SER A 132 44.64 52.56 -34.94
C SER A 132 45.59 51.82 -35.87
#